data_AF-A0A643G3Y1-F1
#
_entry.id   AF-A0A643G3Y1-F1
#
_cell.length_a   1.000
_cell.length_b   1.000
_cell.length_c   1.000
_cell.angle_alpha   90.00
_cell.angle_beta   90.00
_cell.angle_gamma   90.00
#
_symmetry.space_group_name_H-M   'P 1'
#
loop_
_entity.id
_entity.type
_entity.pdbx_description
1 polymer ?
#
loop_
_entity_poly.entity_id
_entity_poly.type
_entity_poly.pdbx_seq_one_letter_code
_entity_poly.pdbx_strand_id
1 'polypeptide(L)'
;MRTFNVRRHAGLLAAIGCGATLLSVPGAAAAADAGKAFFDAALCKPPYTTKSATALYEAAEKLAKPDLSRLGAAIYKLPQPIGQDGFQSDEVVFAGTSAGVLVQGLQAEALAARYQLKQEPSTLLGTATKGFARALPAAQQPLPDLGTVSVVARESAALPGKTLLICELVSHADARALKAYERSRAEQGAAAR
;
A
#
# COMPACT_ATOMS: atom_id res chain seq x y z
N MET A 1 -80.11 27.36 31.88
CA MET A 1 -79.78 26.23 30.98
C MET A 1 -78.35 25.76 31.26
N ARG A 2 -78.22 24.48 31.62
CA ARG A 2 -77.05 23.57 31.54
C ARG A 2 -75.68 24.00 32.09
N THR A 3 -75.38 23.38 33.24
CA THR A 3 -74.10 22.80 33.70
C THR A 3 -73.13 22.35 32.59
N PHE A 4 -71.81 22.46 32.82
CA PHE A 4 -70.91 21.33 33.11
C PHE A 4 -69.45 21.80 33.33
N ASN A 5 -68.85 21.23 34.38
CA ASN A 5 -67.46 21.35 34.81
C ASN A 5 -66.72 20.10 34.32
N VAL A 6 -65.56 20.19 33.66
CA VAL A 6 -64.66 19.03 33.42
C VAL A 6 -63.19 19.46 33.43
N ARG A 7 -62.46 19.03 34.46
CA ARG A 7 -60.99 18.86 34.48
C ARG A 7 -60.57 17.75 33.51
N ARG A 8 -59.48 17.95 32.75
CA ARG A 8 -58.58 16.92 32.18
C ARG A 8 -57.24 17.60 31.86
N HIS A 9 -56.07 16.99 31.83
CA HIS A 9 -55.42 15.87 32.52
C HIS A 9 -53.92 16.07 32.24
N ALA A 10 -53.08 15.45 33.07
CA ALA A 10 -51.63 15.43 32.97
C ALA A 10 -51.11 14.98 31.60
N GLY A 11 -49.92 15.44 31.24
CA GLY A 11 -49.16 14.99 30.08
C GLY A 11 -47.68 15.29 30.25
N LEU A 12 -47.05 14.58 31.19
CA LEU A 12 -45.61 14.50 31.38
C LEU A 12 -45.00 13.88 30.11
N LEU A 13 -44.27 14.63 29.30
CA LEU A 13 -43.46 14.08 28.21
C LEU A 13 -42.00 14.02 28.64
N ALA A 14 -41.61 12.85 29.12
CA ALA A 14 -40.24 12.43 29.28
C ALA A 14 -39.58 12.37 27.90
N ALA A 15 -38.66 13.29 27.62
CA ALA A 15 -37.76 13.16 26.49
C ALA A 15 -36.68 12.14 26.87
N ILE A 16 -36.81 10.91 26.37
CA ILE A 16 -35.73 9.92 26.35
C ILE A 16 -34.69 10.44 25.36
N GLY A 17 -33.69 11.15 25.88
CA GLY A 17 -32.48 11.45 25.14
C GLY A 17 -31.75 10.15 24.86
N CYS A 18 -31.85 9.65 23.62
CA CYS A 18 -30.96 8.64 23.08
C CYS A 18 -29.55 9.24 22.99
N GLY A 19 -28.84 9.23 24.11
CA GLY A 19 -27.40 9.42 24.15
C GLY A 19 -26.74 8.22 23.49
N ALA A 20 -26.54 8.28 22.18
CA ALA A 20 -25.63 7.37 21.49
C ALA A 20 -24.20 7.71 21.95
N THR A 21 -23.78 7.10 23.06
CA THR A 21 -22.37 7.08 23.46
C THR A 21 -21.61 6.27 22.43
N LEU A 22 -20.97 6.96 21.48
CA LEU A 22 -19.94 6.40 20.63
C LEU A 22 -18.78 5.97 21.55
N LEU A 23 -18.76 4.69 21.91
CA LEU A 23 -17.63 4.06 22.57
C LEU A 23 -16.46 4.08 21.58
N SER A 24 -15.58 5.06 21.72
CA SER A 24 -14.30 5.09 21.02
C SER A 24 -13.47 3.89 21.49
N VAL A 25 -13.40 2.84 20.68
CA VAL A 25 -12.53 1.69 20.93
C VAL A 25 -11.07 2.18 20.76
N PRO A 26 -10.24 2.20 21.82
CA PRO A 26 -8.90 2.77 21.76
C PRO A 26 -7.96 2.04 20.78
N GLY A 27 -8.32 0.83 20.33
CA GLY A 27 -7.59 0.07 19.31
C GLY A 27 -7.87 0.48 17.86
N ALA A 28 -9.02 1.11 17.56
CA ALA A 28 -9.38 1.48 16.19
C ALA A 28 -8.53 2.65 15.67
N ALA A 29 -8.20 3.61 16.53
CA ALA A 29 -7.37 4.76 16.17
C ALA A 29 -5.91 4.36 15.91
N ALA A 30 -5.34 3.47 16.73
CA ALA A 30 -3.97 2.96 16.54
C ALA A 30 -3.85 2.06 15.31
N ALA A 31 -4.87 1.24 15.01
CA ALA A 31 -4.91 0.43 13.80
C ALA A 31 -5.07 1.26 12.52
N ALA A 32 -5.87 2.34 12.57
CA ALA A 32 -6.02 3.28 11.47
C ALA A 32 -4.71 4.05 11.19
N ASP A 33 -3.99 4.44 12.24
CA ASP A 33 -2.70 5.15 12.13
C ASP A 33 -1.59 4.24 11.55
N ALA A 34 -1.50 2.99 12.02
CA ALA A 34 -0.59 2.00 11.45
C ALA A 34 -0.94 1.65 9.99
N GLY A 35 -2.23 1.58 9.66
CA GLY A 35 -2.69 1.31 8.30
C GLY A 35 -2.33 2.41 7.32
N LYS A 36 -2.44 3.67 7.73
CA LYS A 36 -1.99 4.82 6.95
C LYS A 36 -0.48 4.80 6.74
N ALA A 37 0.30 4.42 7.77
CA ALA A 37 1.75 4.34 7.68
C ALA A 37 2.23 3.35 6.60
N PHE A 38 1.57 2.18 6.44
CA PHE A 38 1.94 1.21 5.40
C PHE A 38 1.65 1.71 3.98
N PHE A 39 0.50 2.35 3.75
CA PHE A 39 0.19 2.94 2.44
C PHE A 39 1.11 4.13 2.11
N ASP A 40 1.37 5.00 3.09
CA ASP A 40 2.30 6.11 2.91
C ASP A 40 3.71 5.61 2.62
N ALA A 41 4.17 4.56 3.31
CA ALA A 41 5.46 3.93 3.03
C ALA A 41 5.53 3.37 1.60
N ALA A 42 4.47 2.75 1.10
CA ALA A 42 4.38 2.28 -0.29
C ALA A 42 4.52 3.41 -1.32
N LEU A 43 4.21 4.65 -0.92
CA LEU A 43 4.35 5.87 -1.72
C LEU A 43 5.65 6.63 -1.42
N CYS A 44 6.59 6.00 -0.73
CA CYS A 44 7.83 6.60 -0.23
C CYS A 44 7.60 7.84 0.64
N LYS A 45 6.62 7.78 1.54
CA LYS A 45 6.31 8.84 2.51
C LYS A 45 6.45 8.30 3.95
N PRO A 46 7.45 8.78 4.73
CA PRO A 46 8.58 9.61 4.30
C PRO A 46 9.50 8.85 3.32
N PRO A 47 10.47 9.54 2.67
CA PRO A 47 11.43 8.88 1.79
C PRO A 47 12.08 7.66 2.44
N TYR A 48 12.34 6.63 1.64
CA TYR A 48 12.88 5.36 2.11
C TYR A 48 14.20 5.56 2.87
N THR A 49 14.33 4.93 4.03
CA THR A 49 15.61 4.75 4.71
C THR A 49 15.63 3.35 5.29
N THR A 50 16.81 2.79 5.53
CA THR A 50 16.91 1.49 6.22
C THR A 50 16.19 1.55 7.57
N LYS A 51 16.31 2.67 8.30
CA LYS A 51 15.63 2.87 9.60
C LYS A 51 14.11 2.84 9.48
N SER A 52 13.53 3.55 8.51
CA SER A 52 12.08 3.56 8.32
C SER A 52 11.55 2.21 7.83
N ALA A 53 12.29 1.53 6.95
CA ALA A 53 11.96 0.18 6.51
C ALA A 53 11.97 -0.83 7.67
N THR A 54 12.99 -0.79 8.53
CA THR A 54 13.07 -1.63 9.74
C THR A 54 11.91 -1.36 10.69
N ALA A 55 11.59 -0.09 10.95
CA ALA A 55 10.47 0.26 11.84
C ALA A 55 9.12 -0.24 11.31
N LEU A 56 8.89 -0.17 10.00
CA LEU A 56 7.69 -0.71 9.36
C LEU A 56 7.64 -2.24 9.44
N TYR A 57 8.78 -2.90 9.23
CA TYR A 57 8.88 -4.35 9.35
C TYR A 57 8.55 -4.82 10.78
N GLU A 58 9.18 -4.23 11.79
CA GLU A 58 8.91 -4.53 13.20
C GLU A 58 7.45 -4.24 13.59
N ALA A 59 6.84 -3.21 12.99
CA ALA A 59 5.42 -2.93 13.18
C ALA A 59 4.55 -4.04 12.59
N ALA A 60 4.88 -4.56 11.40
CA ALA A 60 4.15 -5.65 10.77
C ALA A 60 4.30 -6.97 11.54
N GLU A 61 5.49 -7.28 12.07
CA GLU A 61 5.74 -8.49 12.87
C GLU A 61 4.91 -8.56 14.16
N LYS A 62 4.62 -7.39 14.76
CA LYS A 62 3.74 -7.33 15.93
C LYS A 62 2.28 -7.66 15.60
N LEU A 63 1.89 -7.59 14.34
CA LEU A 63 0.51 -7.80 13.89
C LEU A 63 0.26 -9.24 13.42
N ALA A 64 1.22 -9.86 12.74
CA ALA A 64 1.05 -11.19 12.14
C ALA A 64 2.39 -11.89 11.88
N LYS A 65 2.32 -13.20 11.61
CA LYS A 65 3.45 -13.95 11.03
C LYS A 65 3.51 -13.73 9.52
N PRO A 66 4.72 -13.63 8.92
CA PRO A 66 4.84 -13.48 7.48
C PRO A 66 4.53 -14.78 6.74
N ASP A 67 3.88 -14.65 5.60
CA ASP A 67 3.90 -15.62 4.51
C ASP A 67 5.12 -15.35 3.63
N LEU A 68 6.00 -16.36 3.51
CA LEU A 68 7.21 -16.32 2.70
C LEU A 68 7.10 -17.10 1.37
N SER A 69 5.92 -17.65 1.07
CA SER A 69 5.73 -18.55 -0.08
C SER A 69 5.70 -17.85 -1.44
N ARG A 70 5.55 -16.51 -1.46
CA ARG A 70 5.35 -15.73 -2.68
C ARG A 70 6.50 -14.74 -2.90
N LEU A 71 7.12 -14.82 -4.08
CA LEU A 71 8.17 -13.89 -4.55
C LEU A 71 9.42 -13.78 -3.65
N GLY A 72 9.65 -14.73 -2.73
CA GLY A 72 10.69 -14.56 -1.71
C GLY A 72 10.49 -13.33 -0.82
N ALA A 73 9.27 -12.77 -0.82
CA ALA A 73 8.89 -11.60 -0.05
C ALA A 73 8.26 -12.02 1.28
N ALA A 74 8.40 -11.19 2.30
CA ALA A 74 7.65 -11.31 3.54
C ALA A 74 6.31 -10.59 3.42
N ILE A 75 5.22 -11.33 3.37
CA ILE A 75 3.87 -10.80 3.25
C ILE A 75 3.11 -10.98 4.57
N TYR A 76 2.67 -9.87 5.15
CA TYR A 76 1.93 -9.84 6.41
C TYR A 76 0.46 -9.55 6.14
N LYS A 77 -0.41 -10.48 6.52
CA LYS A 77 -1.87 -10.23 6.51
C LYS A 77 -2.24 -9.31 7.67
N LEU A 78 -2.83 -8.16 7.35
CA LEU A 78 -3.28 -7.22 8.37
C LEU A 78 -4.59 -7.69 9.03
N PRO A 79 -4.78 -7.43 10.33
CA PRO A 79 -5.98 -7.82 11.05
C PRO A 79 -7.22 -7.02 10.62
N GLN A 80 -7.03 -5.83 10.03
CA GLN A 80 -8.07 -4.99 9.46
C GLN A 80 -7.61 -4.48 8.09
N PRO A 81 -8.51 -4.38 7.10
CA PRO A 81 -8.17 -3.79 5.81
C PRO A 81 -7.85 -2.30 5.96
N ILE A 82 -6.95 -1.84 5.10
CA ILE A 82 -6.47 -0.48 5.02
C ILE A 82 -6.77 0.07 3.64
N GLY A 83 -6.96 1.37 3.51
CA GLY A 83 -7.25 1.98 2.22
C GLY A 83 -6.79 3.42 2.13
N GLN A 84 -6.40 3.81 0.91
CA GLN A 84 -5.96 5.16 0.59
C GLN A 84 -6.30 5.46 -0.87
N ASP A 85 -6.80 6.67 -1.13
CA ASP A 85 -7.07 7.15 -2.49
C ASP A 85 -8.02 6.25 -3.33
N GLY A 86 -8.92 5.51 -2.67
CA GLY A 86 -9.84 4.57 -3.30
C GLY A 86 -9.26 3.17 -3.54
N PHE A 87 -8.01 2.93 -3.17
CA PHE A 87 -7.37 1.61 -3.23
C PHE A 87 -7.44 0.92 -1.86
N GLN A 88 -7.71 -0.37 -1.88
CA GLN A 88 -7.82 -1.20 -0.67
C GLN A 88 -6.71 -2.23 -0.62
N SER A 89 -6.22 -2.51 0.57
CA SER A 89 -5.27 -3.58 0.85
C SER A 89 -5.54 -4.20 2.21
N ASP A 90 -5.15 -5.45 2.37
CA ASP A 90 -5.15 -6.15 3.64
C ASP A 90 -3.83 -6.90 3.86
N GLU A 91 -2.80 -6.54 3.08
CA GLU A 91 -1.50 -7.19 3.09
C GLU A 91 -0.38 -6.15 2.91
N VAL A 92 0.61 -6.24 3.78
CA VAL A 92 1.88 -5.48 3.68
C VAL A 92 2.94 -6.42 3.16
N VAL A 93 3.84 -5.92 2.31
CA VAL A 93 4.88 -6.70 1.66
C VAL A 93 6.24 -6.05 1.83
N PHE A 94 7.23 -6.87 2.17
CA PHE A 94 8.63 -6.50 2.26
C PHE A 94 9.45 -7.44 1.35
N ALA A 95 10.26 -6.88 0.46
CA ALA A 95 11.06 -7.64 -0.49
C ALA A 95 12.41 -6.95 -0.68
N GLY A 96 13.47 -7.50 -0.09
CA GLY A 96 14.81 -6.90 -0.12
C GLY A 96 14.79 -5.45 0.40
N THR A 97 15.16 -4.50 -0.46
CA THR A 97 15.19 -3.06 -0.18
C THR A 97 13.87 -2.34 -0.52
N SER A 98 12.76 -3.09 -0.53
CA SER A 98 11.43 -2.58 -0.86
C SER A 98 10.41 -2.84 0.24
N ALA A 99 9.51 -1.90 0.43
CA ALA A 99 8.38 -2.01 1.35
C ALA A 99 7.12 -1.39 0.74
N GLY A 100 5.96 -2.00 1.00
CA GLY A 100 4.67 -1.45 0.60
C GLY A 100 3.51 -2.39 0.85
N VAL A 101 2.52 -2.36 -0.03
CA VAL A 101 1.24 -3.06 0.15
C VAL A 101 0.84 -3.85 -1.09
N LEU A 102 0.02 -4.89 -0.90
CA LEU A 102 -0.63 -5.60 -2.00
C LEU A 102 -2.05 -5.09 -2.15
N VAL A 103 -2.25 -4.21 -3.14
CA VAL A 103 -3.55 -3.64 -3.49
C VAL A 103 -4.44 -4.72 -4.08
N GLN A 104 -5.70 -4.75 -3.67
CA GLN A 104 -6.69 -5.69 -4.17
C GLN A 104 -7.02 -5.41 -5.66
N GLY A 105 -7.05 -6.46 -6.47
CA GLY A 105 -7.33 -6.38 -7.91
C GLY A 105 -6.11 -6.04 -8.76
N LEU A 106 -6.31 -6.12 -10.08
CA LEU A 106 -5.36 -5.68 -11.10
C LEU A 106 -5.59 -4.18 -11.35
N GLN A 107 -4.77 -3.35 -10.71
CA GLN A 107 -4.95 -1.91 -10.53
C GLN A 107 -3.71 -1.12 -10.94
N ALA A 108 -2.72 -1.73 -11.61
CA ALA A 108 -1.44 -1.05 -11.89
C ALA A 108 -1.62 0.23 -12.70
N GLU A 109 -2.51 0.22 -13.70
CA GLU A 109 -2.84 1.39 -14.52
C GLU A 109 -3.58 2.48 -13.72
N ALA A 110 -4.52 2.08 -12.86
CA ALA A 110 -5.25 3.02 -12.00
C ALA A 110 -4.31 3.70 -10.99
N LEU A 111 -3.41 2.92 -10.39
CA LEU A 111 -2.35 3.41 -9.51
C LEU A 111 -1.39 4.34 -10.28
N ALA A 112 -1.03 3.96 -11.52
CA ALA A 112 -0.18 4.78 -12.35
C ALA A 112 -0.81 6.14 -12.67
N ALA A 113 -2.09 6.16 -13.03
CA ALA A 113 -2.83 7.40 -13.25
C ALA A 113 -2.89 8.25 -11.96
N ARG A 114 -3.23 7.63 -10.82
CA ARG A 114 -3.35 8.34 -9.53
C ARG A 114 -2.04 8.98 -9.09
N TYR A 115 -0.94 8.24 -9.19
CA TYR A 115 0.37 8.62 -8.63
C TYR A 115 1.38 9.08 -9.68
N GLN A 116 0.91 9.32 -10.91
CA GLN A 116 1.69 9.81 -12.05
C GLN A 116 2.90 8.92 -12.36
N LEU A 117 2.69 7.60 -12.28
CA LEU A 117 3.72 6.62 -12.61
C LEU A 117 3.81 6.45 -14.13
N LYS A 118 5.02 6.22 -14.63
CA LYS A 118 5.27 5.97 -16.06
C LYS A 118 5.47 4.49 -16.28
N GLN A 119 5.07 3.99 -17.45
CA GLN A 119 5.27 2.60 -17.81
C GLN A 119 6.76 2.24 -17.70
N GLU A 120 7.05 1.12 -17.05
CA GLU A 120 8.41 0.60 -17.00
C GLU A 120 8.82 0.09 -18.39
N PRO A 121 10.06 0.36 -18.82
CA PRO A 121 10.53 -0.09 -20.13
C PRO A 121 10.71 -1.62 -20.19
N SER A 122 10.73 -2.30 -19.04
CA SER A 122 10.91 -3.73 -18.95
C SER A 122 9.96 -4.37 -17.95
N THR A 123 9.78 -5.68 -18.12
CA THR A 123 8.94 -6.54 -17.27
C THR A 123 9.72 -7.18 -16.12
N LEU A 124 10.89 -6.62 -15.76
CA LEU A 124 11.83 -7.18 -14.78
C LEU A 124 12.04 -8.69 -14.96
N LEU A 125 12.75 -9.08 -16.01
CA LEU A 125 13.03 -10.49 -16.32
C LEU A 125 11.75 -11.34 -16.54
N GLY A 126 10.63 -10.72 -16.94
CA GLY A 126 9.35 -11.39 -17.14
C GLY A 126 8.58 -11.72 -15.85
N THR A 127 9.04 -11.21 -14.69
CA THR A 127 8.38 -11.42 -13.40
C THR A 127 7.14 -10.54 -13.23
N ALA A 128 7.11 -9.39 -13.90
CA ALA A 128 5.95 -8.51 -13.98
C ALA A 128 5.22 -8.70 -15.31
N THR A 129 3.89 -8.73 -15.28
CA THR A 129 3.04 -8.69 -16.48
C THR A 129 2.72 -7.25 -16.89
N LYS A 130 2.63 -6.34 -15.91
CA LYS A 130 2.56 -4.89 -16.09
C LYS A 130 3.39 -4.21 -15.01
N GLY A 131 4.02 -3.09 -15.35
CA GLY A 131 4.86 -2.33 -14.42
C GLY A 131 4.84 -0.84 -14.73
N PHE A 132 4.73 -0.04 -13.68
CA PHE A 132 4.84 1.41 -13.72
C PHE A 132 5.70 1.89 -12.57
N ALA A 133 6.53 2.90 -12.83
CA ALA A 133 7.41 3.48 -11.83
C ALA A 133 7.54 5.00 -11.98
N ARG A 134 7.88 5.64 -10.87
CA ARG A 134 8.37 7.03 -10.84
C ARG A 134 9.44 7.16 -9.78
N ALA A 135 10.64 7.52 -10.21
CA ALA A 135 11.71 7.89 -9.29
C ALA A 135 11.31 9.09 -8.43
N LEU A 136 11.74 9.11 -7.18
CA LEU A 136 11.63 10.31 -6.36
C LEU A 136 12.45 11.45 -6.98
N PRO A 137 12.02 12.71 -6.82
CA PRO A 137 12.82 13.88 -7.19
C PRO A 137 14.21 13.82 -6.58
N ALA A 138 15.22 14.38 -7.25
CA ALA A 138 16.62 14.33 -6.80
C ALA A 138 16.80 14.82 -5.35
N ALA A 139 16.12 15.90 -4.96
CA ALA A 139 16.16 16.44 -3.59
C ALA A 139 15.53 15.52 -2.52
N GLN A 140 14.80 14.49 -2.93
CA GLN A 140 14.15 13.50 -2.06
C GLN A 140 14.81 12.12 -2.14
N GLN A 141 15.87 11.97 -2.94
CA GLN A 141 16.64 10.72 -2.98
C GLN A 141 17.46 10.62 -1.68
N PRO A 142 17.20 9.61 -0.83
CA PRO A 142 17.81 9.50 0.49
C PRO A 142 19.26 9.00 0.42
N LEU A 143 19.58 8.22 -0.62
CA LEU A 143 20.88 7.56 -0.82
C LEU A 143 21.27 7.62 -2.31
N PRO A 144 21.46 8.82 -2.89
CA PRO A 144 21.64 9.00 -4.33
C PRO A 144 22.91 8.31 -4.88
N ASP A 145 23.93 8.12 -4.03
CA ASP A 145 25.17 7.41 -4.41
C ASP A 145 25.01 5.89 -4.44
N LEU A 146 24.01 5.36 -3.73
CA LEU A 146 23.76 3.92 -3.65
C LEU A 146 22.83 3.45 -4.78
N GLY A 147 21.79 4.23 -5.07
CA GLY A 147 20.76 3.83 -6.01
C GLY A 147 19.66 4.86 -6.17
N THR A 148 18.56 4.41 -6.79
CA THR A 148 17.38 5.23 -7.04
C THR A 148 16.20 4.66 -6.28
N VAL A 149 15.58 5.50 -5.44
CA VAL A 149 14.31 5.20 -4.80
C VAL A 149 13.17 5.61 -5.72
N SER A 150 12.22 4.71 -5.93
CA SER A 150 11.06 4.90 -6.80
C SER A 150 9.77 4.41 -6.13
N VAL A 151 8.66 5.05 -6.48
CA VAL A 151 7.32 4.46 -6.28
C VAL A 151 7.04 3.56 -7.47
N VAL A 152 6.60 2.33 -7.20
CA VAL A 152 6.43 1.28 -8.19
C VAL A 152 5.07 0.63 -8.02
N ALA A 153 4.37 0.40 -9.14
CA ALA A 153 3.16 -0.41 -9.20
C ALA A 153 3.33 -1.56 -10.22
N ARG A 154 3.22 -2.82 -9.79
CA ARG A 154 3.42 -3.99 -10.65
C ARG A 154 2.34 -5.05 -10.47
N GLU A 155 1.92 -5.63 -11.59
CA GLU A 155 1.12 -6.86 -11.62
C GLU A 155 2.03 -8.04 -12.00
N SER A 156 1.74 -9.22 -11.46
CA SER A 156 2.56 -10.40 -11.66
C SER A 156 1.70 -11.66 -11.56
N ALA A 157 2.05 -12.69 -12.33
CA ALA A 157 1.44 -14.01 -12.18
C ALA A 157 1.69 -14.63 -10.79
N ALA A 158 2.75 -14.22 -10.10
CA ALA A 158 3.06 -14.66 -8.73
C ALA A 158 2.20 -13.97 -7.65
N LEU A 159 1.46 -12.92 -8.02
CA LEU A 159 0.53 -12.19 -7.14
C LEU A 159 -0.87 -12.19 -7.77
N PRO A 160 -1.53 -13.35 -7.87
CA PRO A 160 -2.79 -13.47 -8.61
C PRO A 160 -3.87 -12.58 -8.00
N GLY A 161 -4.49 -11.76 -8.86
CA GLY A 161 -5.58 -10.86 -8.49
C GLY A 161 -5.16 -9.70 -7.58
N LYS A 162 -3.86 -9.41 -7.47
CA LYS A 162 -3.34 -8.30 -6.66
C LYS A 162 -2.33 -7.47 -7.44
N THR A 163 -2.18 -6.22 -7.02
CA THR A 163 -1.17 -5.30 -7.55
C THR A 163 -0.21 -4.93 -6.45
N LEU A 164 1.07 -5.11 -6.72
CA LEU A 164 2.16 -4.66 -5.85
C LEU A 164 2.26 -3.14 -5.95
N LEU A 165 2.13 -2.42 -4.83
CA LEU A 165 2.47 -0.99 -4.72
C LEU A 165 3.58 -0.87 -3.68
N ILE A 166 4.77 -0.44 -4.08
CA ILE A 166 5.94 -0.40 -3.19
C ILE A 166 6.78 0.85 -3.40
N CYS A 167 7.45 1.24 -2.32
CA CYS A 167 8.64 2.06 -2.40
C CYS A 167 9.85 1.12 -2.52
N GLU A 168 10.59 1.26 -3.61
CA GLU A 168 11.69 0.37 -3.99
C GLU A 168 12.98 1.17 -4.16
N LEU A 169 14.06 0.72 -3.51
CA LEU A 169 15.42 1.15 -3.80
C LEU A 169 16.07 0.14 -4.74
N VAL A 170 16.41 0.57 -5.96
CA VAL A 170 17.24 -0.20 -6.88
C VAL A 170 18.65 0.35 -6.85
N SER A 171 19.64 -0.49 -6.53
CA SER A 171 21.04 -0.06 -6.51
C SER A 171 21.53 0.27 -7.93
N HIS A 172 22.52 1.16 -8.04
CA HIS A 172 23.13 1.44 -9.36
C HIS A 172 23.77 0.20 -9.98
N ALA A 173 24.25 -0.73 -9.15
CA ALA A 173 24.80 -2.01 -9.61
C ALA A 173 23.71 -2.89 -10.24
N ASP A 174 22.58 -3.05 -9.56
CA ASP A 174 21.46 -3.85 -10.04
C ASP A 174 20.83 -3.25 -11.30
N ALA A 175 20.67 -1.93 -11.35
CA ALA A 175 20.18 -1.24 -12.54
C ALA A 175 21.08 -1.47 -13.77
N ARG A 176 22.41 -1.45 -13.58
CA ARG A 176 23.37 -1.77 -14.66
C ARG A 176 23.29 -3.23 -15.08
N ALA A 177 23.19 -4.15 -14.11
CA ALA A 177 23.08 -5.58 -14.37
C ALA A 177 21.81 -5.91 -15.17
N LEU A 178 20.67 -5.35 -14.76
CA LEU A 178 19.39 -5.50 -15.46
C LEU A 178 19.48 -4.98 -16.90
N LYS A 179 20.01 -3.77 -17.09
CA LYS A 179 20.20 -3.20 -18.44
C LYS A 179 21.14 -4.03 -19.33
N ALA A 180 22.16 -4.67 -18.74
CA ALA A 180 23.04 -5.57 -19.48
C ALA A 180 22.31 -6.86 -19.90
N TYR A 181 21.52 -7.44 -19.00
CA TYR A 181 20.69 -8.60 -19.29
C TYR A 181 19.63 -8.34 -20.36
N GLU A 182 18.94 -7.21 -20.29
CA GLU A 182 17.91 -6.86 -21.28
C GLU A 182 18.49 -6.70 -22.68
N ARG A 183 19.68 -6.09 -22.79
CA ARG A 183 20.40 -5.99 -24.06
C ARG A 183 20.76 -7.37 -24.61
N SER A 184 21.31 -8.26 -23.79
CA SER A 184 21.67 -9.61 -24.26
C SER A 184 20.46 -10.42 -24.70
N ARG A 185 19.32 -10.29 -24.02
CA ARG A 185 18.05 -10.93 -24.43
C ARG A 185 17.51 -10.37 -25.74
N ALA A 186 17.58 -9.06 -25.94
CA ALA A 186 17.16 -8.43 -27.19
C ALA A 186 18.05 -8.89 -28.37
N GLU A 187 19.36 -8.97 -28.16
CA GLU A 187 20.32 -9.47 -29.16
C GLU A 187 20.09 -10.94 -29.49
N GLN A 188 19.85 -11.80 -28.50
CA GLN A 188 19.49 -13.21 -28.71
C GLN A 188 18.17 -13.36 -29.46
N GLY A 189 17.16 -12.55 -29.13
CA GLY A 189 15.88 -12.55 -29.83
C GLY A 189 15.96 -12.03 -31.26
N ALA A 190 16.89 -11.13 -31.55
CA ALA A 190 17.16 -10.64 -32.90
C ALA A 190 17.95 -11.66 -33.73
N ALA A 191 18.90 -12.38 -33.13
CA ALA A 191 19.68 -13.43 -33.80
C ALA A 191 18.87 -14.71 -34.09
N ALA A 192 17.75 -14.92 -33.39
CA ALA A 192 16.86 -16.07 -33.57
C ALA A 192 15.72 -15.82 -34.58
N ARG A 193 15.69 -14.66 -35.24
CA ARG A 193 14.73 -14.28 -36.30
C ARG A 193 15.42 -14.23 -37.65
#